data_AF-A0A2P4YIA5-F1
#
_entry.id   AF-A0A2P4YIA5-F1
#
_cell.length_a   1.000
_cell.length_b   1.000
_cell.length_c   1.000
_cell.angle_alpha   90.00
_cell.angle_beta   90.00
_cell.angle_gamma   90.00
#
_symmetry.space_group_name_H-M   'P 1'
#
loop_
_entity.id
_entity.type
_entity.pdbx_description
1 polymer ?
#
loop_
_entity_poly.entity_id
_entity_poly.type
_entity_poly.pdbx_seq_one_letter_code
_entity_poly.pdbx_strand_id
1 'polypeptide(L)'
;MTTVKLLSVFSLVVFFHATLGLDYTDNGIAIVGTTEPLNVDVTAGTSRENLISYEFASYIAVHFADFDLPDGDSVVISSPDVDITVSHTYTGRGRDQRGTFIASFIPGNSVTVTYKSVGTASAGQGYRITGFSRGYPTMREESICGDGDQSLPAKCYAPGTNLSEELPQAYKKAQAVARLLINGSYLCTGWLGGTEGHLFTNHHCFEQADWALTTDIEFGAESSSCSDQSS
;
A
#
# COMPACT_ATOMS: atom_id res chain seq x y z
N MET A 1 -4.83 25.28 -30.59
CA MET A 1 -5.72 24.11 -30.55
C MET A 1 -5.45 23.40 -29.23
N THR A 2 -6.24 23.72 -28.22
CA THR A 2 -6.14 23.20 -26.86
C THR A 2 -6.81 21.83 -26.85
N THR A 3 -6.00 20.77 -26.75
CA THR A 3 -6.47 19.39 -26.64
C THR A 3 -7.22 19.24 -25.32
N VAL A 4 -8.53 19.07 -25.40
CA VAL A 4 -9.38 18.70 -24.26
C VAL A 4 -8.94 17.31 -23.80
N LYS A 5 -8.26 17.24 -22.64
CA LYS A 5 -8.01 15.95 -21.96
C LYS A 5 -9.35 15.41 -21.51
N LEU A 6 -9.80 14.32 -22.12
CA LEU A 6 -11.02 13.63 -21.72
C LEU A 6 -10.71 12.86 -20.43
N LEU A 7 -11.01 13.44 -19.26
CA LEU A 7 -11.01 12.72 -17.99
C LEU A 7 -12.22 11.78 -17.98
N SER A 8 -11.99 10.48 -18.14
CA SER A 8 -13.02 9.48 -17.88
C SER A 8 -13.10 9.26 -16.37
N VAL A 9 -14.16 9.77 -15.74
CA VAL A 9 -14.42 9.59 -14.30
C VAL A 9 -15.35 8.39 -14.14
N PHE A 10 -14.82 7.27 -13.65
CA PHE A 10 -15.64 6.14 -13.21
C PHE A 10 -15.84 6.27 -11.69
N SER A 11 -17.05 6.63 -11.27
CA SER A 11 -17.43 6.73 -9.85
C SER A 11 -18.34 5.54 -9.52
N LEU A 12 -17.81 4.54 -8.82
CA LEU A 12 -18.57 3.39 -8.35
C LEU A 12 -18.97 3.65 -6.89
N VAL A 13 -20.25 3.96 -6.65
CA VAL A 13 -20.78 4.13 -5.29
C VAL A 13 -21.17 2.75 -4.76
N VAL A 14 -20.41 2.23 -3.80
CA VAL A 14 -20.65 0.93 -3.16
C VAL A 14 -21.18 1.14 -1.74
N PHE A 15 -22.24 0.41 -1.38
CA PHE A 15 -22.88 0.50 -0.06
C PHE A 15 -22.08 -0.23 1.03
N PHE A 16 -22.09 0.38 2.22
CA PHE A 16 -21.24 0.11 3.37
C PHE A 16 -21.50 -1.26 4.05
N HIS A 17 -20.43 -1.96 4.42
CA HIS A 17 -20.41 -2.80 5.62
C HIS A 17 -19.34 -2.22 6.55
N ALA A 18 -19.78 -1.53 7.61
CA ALA A 18 -18.90 -1.13 8.70
C ALA A 18 -18.55 -2.40 9.48
N THR A 19 -17.37 -2.97 9.26
CA THR A 19 -16.83 -3.94 10.22
C THR A 19 -16.41 -3.16 11.46
N LEU A 20 -16.92 -3.55 12.63
CA LEU A 20 -16.75 -2.86 13.91
C LEU A 20 -15.49 -3.32 14.68
N GLY A 21 -14.60 -4.09 14.04
CA GLY A 21 -13.32 -4.52 14.61
C GLY A 21 -12.30 -4.87 13.53
N LEU A 22 -11.02 -4.96 13.92
CA LEU A 22 -10.00 -5.60 13.10
C LEU A 22 -10.30 -7.10 13.05
N ASP A 23 -10.50 -7.62 11.84
CA ASP A 23 -10.67 -9.05 11.63
C ASP A 23 -9.31 -9.73 11.63
N TYR A 24 -9.26 -11.00 12.04
CA TYR A 24 -8.05 -11.81 12.03
C TYR A 24 -8.33 -13.14 11.33
N THR A 25 -7.31 -13.67 10.65
CA THR A 25 -7.35 -15.06 10.18
C THR A 25 -7.30 -16.04 11.36
N ASP A 26 -7.63 -17.31 11.12
CA ASP A 26 -7.50 -18.37 12.13
C ASP A 26 -6.06 -18.51 12.68
N ASN A 27 -5.07 -18.07 11.90
CA ASN A 27 -3.66 -18.05 12.26
C ASN A 27 -3.22 -16.75 12.98
N GLY A 28 -4.15 -15.84 13.27
CA GLY A 28 -3.89 -14.60 14.01
C GLY A 28 -3.29 -13.47 13.18
N ILE A 29 -3.36 -13.53 11.85
CA ILE A 29 -2.91 -12.43 10.96
C ILE A 29 -4.00 -11.37 10.90
N ALA A 30 -3.66 -10.11 11.15
CA ALA A 30 -4.59 -8.99 11.05
C ALA A 30 -5.02 -8.76 9.58
N ILE A 31 -6.32 -8.58 9.38
CA ILE A 31 -6.96 -8.24 8.11
C ILE A 31 -7.29 -6.76 8.16
N VAL A 32 -6.49 -5.95 7.46
CA VAL A 32 -6.56 -4.48 7.49
C VAL A 32 -7.20 -3.88 6.24
N GLY A 33 -7.67 -4.73 5.34
CA GLY A 33 -8.32 -4.31 4.11
C GLY A 33 -9.06 -5.43 3.43
N THR A 34 -9.65 -5.10 2.28
CA THR A 34 -10.29 -6.07 1.40
C THR A 34 -10.10 -5.67 -0.06
N THR A 35 -10.45 -6.57 -0.97
CA THR A 35 -10.35 -6.34 -2.42
C THR A 35 -11.70 -5.99 -3.01
N GLU A 36 -11.73 -4.96 -3.83
CA GLU A 36 -12.88 -4.55 -4.61
C GLU A 36 -12.63 -4.87 -6.09
N PRO A 37 -13.64 -5.40 -6.81
CA PRO A 37 -13.51 -5.67 -8.23
C PRO A 37 -13.55 -4.37 -9.04
N LEU A 38 -12.75 -4.32 -10.10
CA LEU A 38 -12.74 -3.23 -11.07
C LEU A 38 -12.30 -3.81 -12.41
N ASN A 39 -12.86 -3.38 -13.53
CA ASN A 39 -12.42 -3.86 -14.83
C ASN A 39 -12.15 -2.67 -15.76
N VAL A 40 -10.88 -2.31 -15.90
CA VAL A 40 -10.43 -1.26 -16.82
C VAL A 40 -9.38 -1.85 -17.74
N ASP A 41 -9.69 -1.87 -19.03
CA ASP A 41 -8.75 -2.27 -20.06
C ASP A 41 -8.07 -1.03 -20.66
N VAL A 42 -6.74 -1.08 -20.77
CA VAL A 42 -5.91 -0.03 -21.34
C VAL A 42 -5.04 -0.61 -22.44
N THR A 43 -5.32 -0.20 -23.66
CA THR A 43 -4.44 -0.51 -24.80
C THR A 43 -3.26 0.46 -24.84
N ALA A 44 -2.09 -0.07 -25.18
CA ALA A 44 -0.89 0.73 -25.34
C ALA A 44 -1.01 1.78 -26.46
N GLY A 45 -0.24 2.87 -26.34
CA GLY A 45 -0.03 3.85 -27.40
C GLY A 45 -0.70 5.22 -27.20
N THR A 46 -1.63 5.37 -26.25
CA THR A 46 -2.21 6.69 -25.93
C THR A 46 -2.21 6.92 -24.43
N SER A 47 -1.55 8.01 -24.01
CA SER A 47 -1.53 8.44 -22.60
C SER A 47 -2.95 8.67 -22.07
N ARG A 48 -3.19 8.23 -20.84
CA ARG A 48 -4.48 8.40 -20.16
C ARG A 48 -4.31 8.44 -18.65
N GLU A 49 -5.36 8.82 -17.99
CA GLU A 49 -5.43 8.88 -16.54
C GLU A 49 -6.74 8.26 -16.07
N ASN A 50 -6.68 7.49 -14.97
CA ASN A 50 -7.85 6.95 -14.30
C ASN A 50 -7.76 7.30 -12.82
N LEU A 51 -8.82 7.88 -12.26
CA LEU A 51 -8.95 8.08 -10.82
C LEU A 51 -9.74 6.92 -10.24
N ILE A 52 -9.18 6.27 -9.22
CA ILE A 52 -9.88 5.28 -8.40
C ILE A 52 -10.06 5.90 -7.02
N SER A 53 -11.29 5.91 -6.51
CA SER A 53 -11.59 6.38 -5.16
C SER A 53 -12.54 5.43 -4.46
N TYR A 54 -12.37 5.33 -3.15
CA TYR A 54 -13.27 4.59 -2.29
C TYR A 54 -13.40 5.33 -0.96
N GLU A 55 -14.62 5.75 -0.62
CA GLU A 55 -14.85 6.55 0.58
C GLU A 55 -14.35 5.82 1.83
N PHE A 56 -13.65 6.53 2.70
CA PHE A 56 -13.04 6.02 3.94
C PHE A 56 -11.95 4.96 3.79
N ALA A 57 -11.48 4.64 2.58
CA ALA A 57 -10.29 3.82 2.44
C ALA A 57 -9.08 4.53 3.07
N SER A 58 -8.30 3.82 3.88
CA SER A 58 -7.06 4.35 4.48
C SER A 58 -5.87 4.26 3.52
N TYR A 59 -5.94 3.36 2.54
CA TYR A 59 -5.02 3.25 1.41
C TYR A 59 -5.70 2.56 0.22
N ILE A 60 -5.11 2.67 -0.97
CA ILE A 60 -5.49 1.88 -2.15
C ILE A 60 -4.25 1.24 -2.80
N ALA A 61 -4.32 -0.05 -3.11
CA ALA A 61 -3.32 -0.80 -3.88
C ALA A 61 -3.95 -1.40 -5.14
N VAL A 62 -3.52 -0.98 -6.33
CA VAL A 62 -4.17 -1.33 -7.61
C VAL A 62 -3.73 -2.71 -8.10
N HIS A 63 -4.66 -3.53 -8.57
CA HIS A 63 -4.38 -4.88 -9.09
C HIS A 63 -4.27 -4.85 -10.61
N PHE A 64 -3.06 -5.08 -11.11
CA PHE A 64 -2.79 -5.16 -12.54
C PHE A 64 -2.74 -6.60 -13.02
N ALA A 65 -3.28 -6.83 -14.20
CA ALA A 65 -3.12 -8.06 -14.98
C ALA A 65 -2.75 -7.68 -16.42
N ASP A 66 -2.19 -8.65 -17.16
CA ASP A 66 -1.86 -8.47 -18.57
C ASP A 66 -0.98 -7.23 -18.85
N PHE A 67 -0.20 -6.80 -17.84
CA PHE A 67 0.63 -5.60 -17.87
C PHE A 67 1.90 -5.86 -18.67
N ASP A 68 1.98 -5.25 -19.84
CA ASP A 68 3.12 -5.32 -20.74
C ASP A 68 3.16 -4.03 -21.57
N LEU A 69 3.99 -3.10 -21.13
CA LEU A 69 4.13 -1.78 -21.74
C LEU A 69 5.23 -1.77 -22.81
N PRO A 70 5.04 -1.00 -23.90
CA PRO A 70 6.11 -0.71 -24.84
C PRO A 70 7.33 -0.07 -24.15
N ASP A 71 8.51 -0.20 -24.77
CA ASP A 71 9.72 0.46 -24.28
C ASP A 71 9.54 1.99 -24.26
N GLY A 72 9.90 2.61 -23.13
CA GLY A 72 9.76 4.05 -22.90
C GLY A 72 8.43 4.47 -22.26
N ASP A 73 7.42 3.61 -22.30
CA ASP A 73 6.15 3.86 -21.63
C ASP A 73 6.23 3.61 -20.13
N SER A 74 5.32 4.24 -19.38
CA SER A 74 5.21 4.04 -17.93
C SER A 74 3.79 4.18 -17.42
N VAL A 75 3.50 3.47 -16.34
CA VAL A 75 2.34 3.73 -15.47
C VAL A 75 2.84 4.30 -14.16
N VAL A 76 2.35 5.47 -13.80
CA VAL A 76 2.60 6.10 -12.50
C VAL A 76 1.33 6.01 -11.68
N ILE A 77 1.42 5.46 -10.47
CA ILE A 77 0.38 5.55 -9.46
C ILE A 77 0.80 6.59 -8.42
N SER A 78 -0.11 7.49 -8.07
CA SER A 78 0.13 8.55 -7.09
C SER A 78 -1.16 8.97 -6.42
N SER A 79 -1.05 9.61 -5.25
CA SER A 79 -2.20 10.27 -4.65
C SER A 79 -2.63 11.48 -5.51
N PRO A 80 -3.94 11.74 -5.67
CA PRO A 80 -4.43 13.02 -6.16
C PRO A 80 -4.33 14.13 -5.10
N ASP A 81 -4.14 13.77 -3.83
CA ASP A 81 -3.92 14.72 -2.74
C ASP A 81 -2.47 15.26 -2.82
N VAL A 82 -2.36 16.59 -2.90
CA VAL A 82 -1.09 17.30 -3.04
C VAL A 82 -0.19 17.18 -1.80
N ASP A 83 -0.78 16.89 -0.65
CA ASP A 83 -0.03 16.72 0.61
C ASP A 83 0.56 15.30 0.73
N ILE A 84 0.12 14.36 -0.12
CA ILE A 84 0.63 12.99 -0.17
C ILE A 84 1.58 12.83 -1.36
N THR A 85 2.87 12.76 -1.07
CA THR A 85 3.93 12.70 -2.09
C THR A 85 4.31 11.28 -2.54
N VAL A 86 3.67 10.26 -1.97
CA VAL A 86 3.94 8.85 -2.31
C VAL A 86 3.51 8.59 -3.75
N SER A 87 4.42 8.02 -4.55
CA SER A 87 4.15 7.59 -5.91
C SER A 87 5.04 6.42 -6.31
N HIS A 88 4.55 5.58 -7.22
CA HIS A 88 5.28 4.45 -7.77
C HIS A 88 5.18 4.43 -9.29
N THR A 89 6.29 4.11 -9.95
CA THR A 89 6.37 4.04 -11.41
C THR A 89 6.68 2.61 -11.85
N TYR A 90 5.91 2.11 -12.82
CA TYR A 90 6.04 0.78 -13.39
C TYR A 90 6.29 0.89 -14.90
N THR A 91 7.19 0.04 -15.41
CA THR A 91 7.59 -0.05 -16.82
C THR A 91 7.68 -1.52 -17.24
N GLY A 92 7.74 -1.79 -18.56
CA GLY A 92 7.81 -3.15 -19.09
C GLY A 92 6.65 -4.00 -18.59
N ARG A 93 6.94 -5.12 -17.93
CA ARG A 93 5.94 -6.01 -17.33
C ARG A 93 5.61 -5.70 -15.86
N GLY A 94 5.96 -4.50 -15.40
CA GLY A 94 5.62 -4.00 -14.07
C GLY A 94 6.47 -4.60 -12.95
N ARG A 95 5.86 -4.82 -11.78
CA ARG A 95 6.56 -5.32 -10.57
C ARG A 95 7.24 -6.66 -10.86
N ASP A 96 8.55 -6.70 -10.66
CA ASP A 96 9.41 -7.86 -10.92
C ASP A 96 9.22 -8.50 -12.31
N GLN A 97 8.78 -7.72 -13.30
CA GLN A 97 8.54 -8.15 -14.70
C GLN A 97 7.53 -9.30 -14.87
N ARG A 98 6.51 -9.38 -13.99
CA ARG A 98 5.55 -10.49 -13.96
C ARG A 98 4.37 -10.32 -14.92
N GLY A 99 3.93 -9.09 -15.13
CA GLY A 99 2.74 -8.73 -15.89
C GLY A 99 1.42 -8.88 -15.13
N THR A 100 1.39 -9.63 -14.02
CA THR A 100 0.26 -9.64 -13.07
C THR A 100 0.80 -9.40 -11.67
N PHE A 101 0.32 -8.36 -11.00
CA PHE A 101 0.83 -7.94 -9.70
C PHE A 101 -0.11 -6.96 -8.99
N ILE A 102 0.03 -6.88 -7.66
CA ILE A 102 -0.52 -5.80 -6.85
C ILE A 102 0.54 -4.69 -6.79
N ALA A 103 0.15 -3.49 -7.24
CA ALA A 103 1.00 -2.32 -7.14
C ALA A 103 1.11 -1.86 -5.68
N SER A 104 2.22 -1.20 -5.36
CA SER A 104 2.46 -0.71 -4.01
C SER A 104 1.40 0.31 -3.61
N PHE A 105 0.98 0.26 -2.35
CA PHE A 105 -0.16 1.06 -1.90
C PHE A 105 0.11 2.56 -1.95
N ILE A 106 -0.95 3.33 -2.21
CA ILE A 106 -0.97 4.78 -2.04
C ILE A 106 -1.82 5.09 -0.79
N PRO A 107 -1.28 5.80 0.22
CA PRO A 107 -2.06 6.24 1.37
C PRO A 107 -3.22 7.15 0.95
N GLY A 108 -4.33 7.03 1.67
CA GLY A 108 -5.54 7.82 1.42
C GLY A 108 -6.62 7.06 0.66
N ASN A 109 -7.73 7.76 0.43
CA ASN A 109 -8.96 7.18 -0.08
C ASN A 109 -9.07 7.16 -1.61
N SER A 110 -8.01 7.56 -2.32
CA SER A 110 -7.98 7.66 -3.77
C SER A 110 -6.58 7.55 -4.34
N VAL A 111 -6.49 7.08 -5.58
CA VAL A 111 -5.26 6.94 -6.35
C VAL A 111 -5.51 7.33 -7.80
N THR A 112 -4.57 8.08 -8.36
CA THR A 112 -4.50 8.39 -9.78
C THR A 112 -3.56 7.41 -10.46
N VAL A 113 -4.05 6.72 -11.49
CA VAL A 113 -3.27 5.83 -12.37
C VAL A 113 -3.02 6.55 -13.69
N THR A 114 -1.83 7.10 -13.86
CA THR A 114 -1.43 7.83 -15.08
C THR A 114 -0.58 6.94 -15.97
N TYR A 115 -1.11 6.56 -17.13
CA TYR A 115 -0.34 5.93 -18.20
C TYR A 115 0.25 6.99 -19.12
N LYS A 116 1.57 6.93 -19.31
CA LYS A 116 2.35 7.81 -20.18
C LYS A 116 2.89 7.00 -21.34
N SER A 117 2.34 7.24 -22.51
CA SER A 117 2.84 6.71 -23.78
C SER A 117 3.86 7.67 -24.40
N VAL A 118 4.94 7.14 -24.98
CA VAL A 118 5.89 7.92 -25.79
C VAL A 118 5.50 8.01 -27.28
N GLY A 119 4.42 7.34 -27.71
CA GLY A 119 3.94 7.42 -29.08
C GLY A 119 3.09 6.23 -29.51
N THR A 120 3.03 5.96 -30.81
CA THR A 120 2.29 4.80 -31.32
C THR A 120 2.97 3.51 -30.86
N ALA A 121 2.23 2.63 -30.19
CA ALA A 121 2.74 1.35 -29.72
C ALA A 121 3.18 0.48 -30.91
N SER A 122 4.45 0.05 -30.91
CA SER A 122 5.01 -0.91 -31.87
C SER A 122 5.06 -2.35 -31.34
N ALA A 123 4.97 -2.51 -30.01
CA ALA A 123 4.94 -3.75 -29.25
C ALA A 123 4.28 -3.48 -27.87
N GLY A 124 3.97 -4.51 -27.09
CA GLY A 124 3.28 -4.37 -25.79
C GLY A 124 1.77 -4.17 -25.92
N GLN A 125 1.00 -4.80 -25.04
CA GLN A 125 -0.47 -4.81 -25.12
C GLN A 125 -1.14 -3.74 -24.23
N GLY A 126 -0.38 -3.11 -23.33
CA GLY A 126 -0.90 -2.18 -22.33
C GLY A 126 -1.10 -2.89 -21.00
N TYR A 127 -2.28 -2.74 -20.38
CA TYR A 127 -2.57 -3.39 -19.11
C TYR A 127 -4.06 -3.45 -18.81
N ARG A 128 -4.42 -4.26 -17.82
CA ARG A 128 -5.76 -4.33 -17.26
C ARG A 128 -5.71 -4.05 -15.77
N ILE A 129 -6.65 -3.27 -15.27
CA ILE A 129 -6.93 -3.16 -13.83
C ILE A 129 -8.08 -4.11 -13.55
N THR A 130 -7.83 -5.10 -12.70
CA THR A 130 -8.78 -6.19 -12.37
C THR A 130 -9.44 -6.01 -11.00
N GLY A 131 -8.96 -5.03 -10.24
CA GLY A 131 -9.44 -4.72 -8.90
C GLY A 131 -8.50 -3.76 -8.21
N PHE A 132 -8.78 -3.53 -6.94
CA PHE A 132 -7.87 -2.85 -6.03
C PHE A 132 -8.12 -3.35 -4.61
N SER A 133 -7.06 -3.44 -3.81
CA SER A 133 -7.21 -3.55 -2.36
C SER A 133 -7.45 -2.17 -1.77
N ARG A 134 -8.37 -2.08 -0.82
CA ARG A 134 -8.58 -0.90 0.01
C ARG A 134 -8.33 -1.24 1.48
N GLY A 135 -7.67 -0.34 2.17
CA GLY A 135 -7.57 -0.41 3.63
C GLY A 135 -8.92 -0.10 4.29
N TYR A 136 -9.20 -0.77 5.40
CA TYR A 136 -10.29 -0.36 6.28
C TYR A 136 -9.98 1.02 6.89
N PRO A 137 -11.01 1.80 7.24
CA PRO A 137 -10.81 3.04 7.97
C PRO A 137 -9.97 2.77 9.23
N THR A 138 -9.04 3.66 9.55
CA THR A 138 -8.19 3.50 10.73
C THR A 138 -9.05 3.48 11.99
N MET A 139 -9.11 2.32 12.64
CA MET A 139 -9.73 2.14 13.94
C MET A 139 -8.82 2.75 15.00
N ARG A 140 -9.40 3.43 15.99
CA ARG A 140 -8.65 3.98 17.14
C ARG A 140 -8.61 3.04 18.34
N GLU A 141 -9.27 1.88 18.27
CA GLU A 141 -9.40 0.96 19.38
C GLU A 141 -8.92 -0.44 18.99
N GLU A 142 -7.79 -0.84 19.57
CA GLU A 142 -7.37 -2.24 19.59
C GLU A 142 -7.96 -2.93 20.82
N SER A 143 -8.34 -4.21 20.69
CA SER A 143 -8.81 -4.99 21.84
C SER A 143 -7.60 -5.39 22.71
N ILE A 144 -7.44 -4.72 23.85
CA ILE A 144 -6.33 -4.99 24.77
C ILE A 144 -6.70 -6.13 25.73
N CYS A 145 -5.82 -7.12 25.84
CA CYS A 145 -5.93 -8.18 26.85
C CYS A 145 -5.11 -7.79 28.10
N GLY A 146 -5.75 -7.31 29.17
CA GLY A 146 -5.08 -6.95 30.43
C GLY A 146 -5.61 -5.66 31.06
N ASP A 147 -4.89 -5.10 32.04
CA ASP A 147 -5.22 -3.83 32.72
C ASP A 147 -4.90 -2.61 31.81
N GLY A 148 -5.44 -2.60 30.60
CA GLY A 148 -5.25 -1.54 29.60
C GLY A 148 -3.97 -1.68 28.76
N ASP A 149 -3.84 -0.79 27.76
CA ASP A 149 -2.68 -0.74 26.87
C ASP A 149 -1.47 -0.20 27.63
N GLN A 150 -0.44 -1.03 27.73
CA GLN A 150 0.84 -0.67 28.32
C GLN A 150 1.90 -0.38 27.26
N SER A 151 1.53 -0.44 25.99
CA SER A 151 2.38 -0.06 24.88
C SER A 151 2.50 1.45 24.78
N LEU A 152 3.63 1.91 24.25
CA LEU A 152 3.86 3.31 23.92
C LEU A 152 4.42 3.38 22.50
N PRO A 153 4.02 4.40 21.71
CA PRO A 153 4.59 4.62 20.39
C PRO A 153 6.12 4.70 20.42
N ALA A 154 6.78 4.15 19.40
CA ALA A 154 8.25 4.20 19.30
C ALA A 154 8.78 5.64 19.42
N LYS A 155 8.02 6.62 18.90
CA LYS A 155 8.33 8.05 18.97
C LYS A 155 8.54 8.57 20.40
N CYS A 156 7.93 7.95 21.41
CA CYS A 156 8.12 8.31 22.82
C CYS A 156 9.55 8.11 23.32
N TYR A 157 10.34 7.26 22.65
CA TYR A 157 11.74 6.96 23.00
C TYR A 157 12.74 7.66 22.06
N ALA A 158 12.28 8.51 21.14
CA ALA A 158 13.14 9.21 20.19
C ALA A 158 14.07 10.23 20.89
N PRO A 159 15.26 10.52 20.35
CA PRO A 159 16.17 11.51 20.95
C PRO A 159 15.49 12.86 21.25
N GLY A 160 15.69 13.38 22.46
CA GLY A 160 15.10 14.66 22.89
C GLY A 160 13.70 14.56 23.50
N THR A 161 13.16 13.35 23.63
CA THR A 161 11.90 13.09 24.36
C THR A 161 12.15 12.69 25.81
N ASN A 162 11.10 12.73 26.63
CA ASN A 162 11.17 12.44 28.06
C ASN A 162 11.63 11.01 28.38
N LEU A 163 11.34 10.04 27.51
CA LEU A 163 11.70 8.62 27.72
C LEU A 163 12.97 8.21 26.96
N SER A 164 13.63 9.14 26.26
CA SER A 164 14.82 8.84 25.44
C SER A 164 15.97 8.23 26.24
N GLU A 165 16.15 8.64 27.50
CA GLU A 165 17.19 8.12 28.39
C GLU A 165 16.78 6.85 29.15
N GLU A 166 15.48 6.53 29.20
CA GLU A 166 14.99 5.33 29.90
C GLU A 166 15.32 4.05 29.12
N LEU A 167 15.21 4.10 27.79
CA LEU A 167 15.60 3.02 26.88
C LEU A 167 16.39 3.57 25.67
N PRO A 168 17.67 3.95 25.86
CA PRO A 168 18.45 4.71 24.86
C PRO A 168 18.65 4.03 23.51
N GLN A 169 18.48 2.70 23.46
CA GLN A 169 18.63 1.92 22.22
C GLN A 169 17.29 1.55 21.58
N ALA A 170 16.16 1.76 22.26
CA ALA A 170 14.85 1.31 21.78
C ALA A 170 14.49 1.96 20.44
N TYR A 171 14.55 3.29 20.37
CA TYR A 171 14.21 4.01 19.14
C TYR A 171 15.10 3.63 17.97
N LYS A 172 16.42 3.56 18.19
CA LYS A 172 17.39 3.17 17.16
C LYS A 172 17.13 1.75 16.64
N LYS A 173 16.80 0.80 17.53
CA LYS A 173 16.47 -0.57 17.14
C LYS A 173 15.12 -0.66 16.44
N ALA A 174 14.15 0.16 16.84
CA ALA A 174 12.83 0.23 16.20
C ALA A 174 12.92 0.66 14.72
N GLN A 175 13.95 1.41 14.33
CA GLN A 175 14.18 1.75 12.91
C GLN A 175 14.44 0.54 12.01
N ALA A 176 14.80 -0.62 12.58
CA ALA A 176 14.96 -1.87 11.84
C ALA A 176 13.64 -2.66 11.69
N VAL A 177 12.56 -2.23 12.34
CA VAL A 177 11.24 -2.87 12.27
C VAL A 177 10.47 -2.31 11.07
N ALA A 178 9.75 -3.20 10.38
CA ALA A 178 8.92 -2.88 9.24
C ALA A 178 7.47 -3.33 9.45
N ARG A 179 6.54 -2.53 8.92
CA ARG A 179 5.17 -2.93 8.65
C ARG A 179 5.12 -3.67 7.32
N LEU A 180 4.47 -4.83 7.30
CA LEU A 180 4.33 -5.67 6.11
C LEU A 180 2.88 -5.64 5.66
N LEU A 181 2.59 -5.00 4.53
CA LEU A 181 1.30 -5.09 3.88
C LEU A 181 1.34 -6.23 2.86
N ILE A 182 0.82 -7.38 3.27
CA ILE A 182 0.91 -8.63 2.53
C ILE A 182 -0.33 -8.78 1.67
N ASN A 183 -0.12 -9.01 0.37
CA ASN A 183 -1.18 -9.24 -0.60
C ASN A 183 -2.26 -8.13 -0.59
N GLY A 184 -1.85 -6.89 -0.30
CA GLY A 184 -2.70 -5.70 -0.26
C GLY A 184 -3.73 -5.62 0.87
N SER A 185 -3.83 -6.61 1.78
CA SER A 185 -4.92 -6.63 2.79
C SER A 185 -4.55 -7.22 4.14
N TYR A 186 -3.43 -7.95 4.25
CA TYR A 186 -2.99 -8.54 5.52
C TYR A 186 -1.85 -7.73 6.11
N LEU A 187 -1.84 -7.61 7.44
CA LEU A 187 -0.81 -6.88 8.17
C LEU A 187 0.00 -7.80 9.06
N CYS A 188 1.32 -7.67 8.95
CA CYS A 188 2.27 -8.31 9.84
C CYS A 188 3.44 -7.38 10.15
N THR A 189 4.31 -7.82 11.05
CA THR A 189 5.57 -7.15 11.39
C THR A 189 6.75 -7.95 10.87
N GLY A 190 7.77 -7.25 10.38
CA GLY A 190 9.08 -7.82 10.08
C GLY A 190 10.20 -6.98 10.69
N TRP A 191 11.43 -7.49 10.67
CA TRP A 191 12.61 -6.73 11.08
C TRP A 191 13.86 -7.14 10.32
N LEU A 192 14.76 -6.19 10.09
CA LEU A 192 16.03 -6.45 9.42
C LEU A 192 16.95 -7.31 10.28
N GLY A 193 17.54 -8.30 9.62
CA GLY A 193 18.53 -9.23 10.15
C GLY A 193 19.93 -8.94 9.60
N GLY A 194 20.75 -8.23 10.37
CA GLY A 194 22.11 -7.89 9.93
C GLY A 194 22.10 -6.78 8.87
N THR A 195 23.12 -6.77 8.00
CA THR A 195 23.37 -5.68 7.03
C THR A 195 23.22 -6.10 5.57
N GLU A 196 22.82 -7.34 5.32
CA GLU A 196 22.74 -7.93 3.97
C GLU A 196 21.34 -7.81 3.34
N GLY A 197 20.43 -7.08 3.99
CA GLY A 197 19.06 -6.90 3.51
C GLY A 197 18.12 -8.08 3.80
N HIS A 198 18.49 -8.99 4.72
CA HIS A 198 17.59 -10.02 5.19
C HIS A 198 16.48 -9.43 6.06
N LEU A 199 15.24 -9.83 5.81
CA LEU A 199 14.08 -9.49 6.62
C LEU A 199 13.54 -10.75 7.28
N PHE A 200 13.43 -10.74 8.61
CA PHE A 200 12.77 -11.79 9.37
C PHE A 200 11.33 -11.39 9.68
N THR A 201 10.46 -12.38 9.78
CA THR A 201 9.04 -12.24 10.17
C THR A 201 8.55 -13.57 10.71
N ASN A 202 7.29 -13.62 11.16
CA ASN A 202 6.69 -14.84 11.66
C ASN A 202 6.24 -15.73 10.49
N HIS A 203 6.42 -17.03 10.64
CA HIS A 203 6.05 -18.00 9.60
C HIS A 203 4.55 -17.91 9.24
N HIS A 204 3.68 -17.68 10.22
CA HIS A 204 2.23 -17.58 9.98
C HIS A 204 1.84 -16.43 9.05
N CYS A 205 2.69 -15.40 8.87
CA CYS A 205 2.39 -14.26 8.00
C CYS A 205 2.38 -14.64 6.51
N PHE A 206 3.01 -15.76 6.14
CA PHE A 206 3.16 -16.18 4.75
C PHE A 206 2.65 -17.61 4.57
N GLU A 207 1.38 -17.75 4.19
CA GLU A 207 0.79 -19.04 3.85
C GLU A 207 1.31 -19.59 2.51
N GLN A 208 1.74 -18.68 1.62
CA GLN A 208 2.25 -19.01 0.28
C GLN A 208 3.51 -18.20 -0.02
N ALA A 209 4.47 -18.83 -0.72
CA ALA A 209 5.74 -18.19 -1.05
C ALA A 209 5.61 -17.01 -2.03
N ASP A 210 4.55 -17.00 -2.84
CA ASP A 210 4.29 -15.94 -3.81
C ASP A 210 3.80 -14.64 -3.16
N TRP A 211 3.25 -14.69 -1.95
CA TRP A 211 2.85 -13.50 -1.19
C TRP A 211 4.03 -12.60 -0.84
N ALA A 212 5.24 -13.16 -0.72
CA ALA A 212 6.46 -12.37 -0.56
C ALA A 212 6.67 -11.36 -1.71
N LEU A 213 6.11 -11.66 -2.89
CA LEU A 213 6.29 -10.88 -4.12
C LEU A 213 5.19 -9.82 -4.29
N THR A 214 4.14 -9.90 -3.48
CA THR A 214 3.05 -8.92 -3.38
C THR A 214 3.04 -8.20 -2.04
N THR A 215 4.12 -8.30 -1.27
CA THR A 215 4.26 -7.64 0.04
C THR A 215 4.92 -6.28 -0.12
N ASP A 216 4.29 -5.23 0.39
CA ASP A 216 4.96 -3.96 0.60
C ASP A 216 5.62 -3.96 1.99
N ILE A 217 6.88 -3.54 2.03
CA ILE A 217 7.70 -3.49 3.24
C ILE A 217 7.94 -2.02 3.55
N GLU A 218 7.37 -1.55 4.66
CA GLU A 218 7.40 -0.14 5.06
C GLU A 218 8.19 0.02 6.36
N PHE A 219 9.30 0.75 6.29
CA PHE A 219 10.09 1.15 7.46
C PHE A 219 9.66 2.55 7.93
N GLY A 220 9.82 2.80 9.23
CA GLY A 220 9.47 4.11 9.79
C GLY A 220 7.97 4.41 9.82
N ALA A 221 7.14 3.37 9.72
CA ALA A 221 5.70 3.44 9.98
C ALA A 221 5.46 3.68 11.48
N GLU A 222 5.66 4.92 11.91
CA GLU A 222 5.47 5.37 13.29
C GLU A 222 4.57 6.61 13.34
N SER A 223 4.03 6.89 14.52
CA SER A 223 3.23 8.10 14.73
C SER A 223 4.07 9.37 14.67
N SER A 224 3.41 10.50 14.37
CA SER A 224 4.05 11.82 14.34
C SER A 224 4.62 12.25 15.69
N SER A 225 3.99 11.81 16.77
CA SER A 225 4.35 12.21 18.14
C SER A 225 4.05 11.10 19.15
N CYS A 226 4.62 11.22 20.35
CA CYS A 226 4.37 10.28 21.45
C CYS A 226 2.90 10.23 21.90
N SER A 227 2.13 11.31 21.73
CA SER A 227 0.72 11.37 22.09
C SER A 227 -0.21 10.75 21.04
N ASP A 228 0.32 10.46 19.85
CA ASP A 228 -0.44 9.87 18.76
C ASP A 228 -0.17 8.37 18.72
N GLN A 229 -1.23 7.56 18.76
CA GLN A 229 -1.12 6.14 18.45
C GLN A 229 -0.82 5.99 16.95
N SER A 230 0.13 5.11 16.60
CA SER A 230 0.38 4.78 15.19
C SER A 230 -0.74 3.91 14.65
N SER A 231 -1.25 4.26 13.47
CA SER A 231 -2.25 3.49 12.72
C SER A 231 -1.65 2.86 11.47
#